data_AF-A0A7K1GJ13-F1
#
_entry.id   AF-A0A7K1GJ13-F1
#
_cell.length_a   1.000
_cell.length_b   1.000
_cell.length_c   1.000
_cell.angle_alpha   90.00
_cell.angle_beta   90.00
_cell.angle_gamma   90.00
#
_symmetry.space_group_name_H-M   'P 1'
#
loop_
_entity.id
_entity.type
_entity.pdbx_description
1 polymer ?
#
loop_
_entity_poly.entity_id
_entity_poly.type
_entity_poly.pdbx_seq_one_letter_code
_entity_poly.pdbx_strand_id
1 'polypeptide(L)'
;TDWVLTTACREVRDKSADLSLSVNISPVEFKASDIVLRVKAILAKTGFDASPLELEVTENATLSKPENALKIMQQLKSLGVRLLMDDFGTGYA
;
A
#
# COMPACT_ATOMS: atom_id res chain seq x y z
N THR A 1 9.91 3.12 -4.53
CA THR A 1 8.55 3.69 -4.47
C THR A 1 8.39 4.88 -3.53
N ASP A 2 9.34 5.25 -2.66
CA ASP A 2 9.15 6.40 -1.74
C ASP A 2 8.91 7.74 -2.45
N TRP A 3 9.66 8.02 -3.52
CA TRP A 3 9.42 9.20 -4.33
C TRP A 3 8.04 9.16 -5.00
N VAL A 4 7.64 8.01 -5.57
CA VAL A 4 6.33 7.84 -6.23
C VAL A 4 5.19 8.04 -5.23
N LEU A 5 5.23 7.35 -4.08
CA LEU A 5 4.19 7.47 -3.05
C LEU A 5 4.13 8.89 -2.49
N THR A 6 5.29 9.53 -2.26
CA THR A 6 5.35 10.92 -1.76
C THR A 6 4.79 11.91 -2.78
N THR A 7 5.18 11.80 -4.05
CA THR A 7 4.71 12.68 -5.13
C THR A 7 3.21 12.49 -5.35
N ALA A 8 2.75 11.25 -5.47
CA ALA A 8 1.34 10.95 -5.67
C ALA A 8 0.47 11.46 -4.50
N CYS A 9 0.88 11.23 -3.25
CA CYS A 9 0.18 11.78 -2.09
C CYS A 9 0.10 13.32 -2.14
N ARG A 10 1.16 14.01 -2.58
CA ARG A 10 1.15 15.48 -2.69
C ARG A 10 0.24 15.98 -3.80
N GLU A 11 0.26 15.33 -4.96
CA GLU A 11 -0.54 15.76 -6.11
C GLU A 11 -2.03 15.48 -5.94
N VAL A 12 -2.39 14.37 -5.29
CA VAL A 12 -3.79 13.98 -5.09
C VAL A 12 -4.41 14.76 -3.92
N ARG A 13 -3.64 15.10 -2.87
CA ARG A 13 -4.15 15.85 -1.72
C ARG A 13 -4.93 17.11 -2.11
N ASP A 14 -4.44 17.82 -3.12
CA ASP A 14 -4.99 19.12 -3.52
C ASP A 14 -6.07 18.96 -4.63
N LYS A 15 -6.36 17.73 -5.07
CA LYS A 15 -7.28 17.41 -6.18
C LYS A 15 -8.51 16.65 -5.67
N SER A 16 -9.47 17.36 -5.09
CA SER A 16 -10.81 16.89 -4.67
C SER A 16 -10.84 15.76 -3.64
N ALA A 17 -11.82 15.80 -2.73
CA ALA A 17 -11.97 14.80 -1.66
C ALA A 17 -12.42 13.41 -2.16
N ASP A 18 -12.82 13.30 -3.44
CA ASP A 18 -13.45 12.10 -4.00
C ASP A 18 -12.48 11.19 -4.78
N LEU A 19 -11.19 11.54 -4.87
CA LEU A 19 -10.21 10.72 -5.60
C LEU A 19 -9.55 9.67 -4.69
N SER A 20 -9.55 8.41 -5.13
CA SER A 20 -8.70 7.36 -4.56
C SER A 20 -7.31 7.37 -5.21
N LEU A 21 -6.29 7.05 -4.42
CA LEU A 21 -4.91 6.90 -4.88
C LEU A 21 -4.49 5.44 -4.75
N SER A 22 -4.35 4.74 -5.88
CA SER A 22 -3.83 3.38 -5.92
C SER A 22 -2.33 3.37 -6.27
N VAL A 23 -1.51 2.67 -5.48
CA VAL A 23 -0.07 2.55 -5.69
C VAL A 23 0.37 1.08 -5.66
N ASN A 24 1.00 0.66 -6.74
CA ASN A 24 1.59 -0.66 -6.88
C ASN A 24 2.85 -0.82 -6.02
N ILE A 25 2.91 -1.92 -5.26
CA ILE A 25 4.04 -2.28 -4.40
C ILE A 25 4.67 -3.55 -4.94
N SER A 26 5.94 -3.45 -5.33
CA SER A 26 6.68 -4.60 -5.82
C SER A 26 6.89 -5.65 -4.72
N PRO A 27 7.03 -6.95 -5.06
CA PRO A 27 7.31 -8.00 -4.08
C PRO A 27 8.56 -7.77 -3.23
N VAL A 28 9.58 -7.13 -3.80
CA VAL A 28 10.83 -6.80 -3.10
C VAL A 28 10.58 -5.74 -2.03
N GLU A 29 9.80 -4.71 -2.34
CA GLU A 29 9.45 -3.66 -1.38
C GLU A 29 8.51 -4.16 -0.30
N PHE A 30 7.53 -5.00 -0.66
CA PHE A 30 6.62 -5.60 0.32
C PHE A 30 7.38 -6.49 1.33
N LYS A 31 8.43 -7.18 0.88
CA LYS A 31 9.29 -8.02 1.73
C LYS A 31 10.31 -7.22 2.55
N ALA A 32 10.53 -5.94 2.22
CA ALA A 32 11.39 -5.08 3.01
C ALA A 32 10.77 -4.84 4.38
N SER A 33 11.53 -5.02 5.45
CA SER A 33 11.03 -4.95 6.82
C SER A 33 10.55 -3.56 7.25
N ASP A 34 10.74 -2.54 6.40
CA ASP A 34 10.49 -1.14 6.68
C ASP A 34 9.31 -0.55 5.89
N ILE A 35 8.60 -1.32 5.05
CA ILE A 35 7.51 -0.78 4.22
C ILE A 35 6.43 -0.08 5.04
N VAL A 36 6.05 -0.66 6.18
CA VAL A 36 5.09 -0.07 7.13
C VAL A 36 5.59 1.28 7.65
N LEU A 37 6.87 1.34 8.04
CA LEU A 37 7.49 2.55 8.55
C LEU A 37 7.56 3.64 7.47
N ARG A 38 7.90 3.26 6.23
CA ARG A 38 7.97 4.15 5.08
C ARG A 38 6.61 4.75 4.75
N VAL A 39 5.56 3.93 4.64
CA VAL A 39 4.19 4.42 4.38
C VAL A 39 3.73 5.37 5.49
N LYS A 40 3.93 5.00 6.76
CA LYS A 40 3.62 5.87 7.91
C LYS A 40 4.35 7.21 7.83
N ALA A 41 5.65 7.20 7.53
CA ALA A 41 6.46 8.41 7.42
C ALA A 41 5.99 9.31 6.27
N ILE A 42 5.60 8.72 5.13
CA ILE A 42 5.12 9.49 3.98
C ILE A 42 3.77 10.13 4.28
N LEU A 43 2.80 9.39 4.83
CA LEU A 43 1.50 9.93 5.25
C LEU A 43 1.68 11.11 6.22
N ALA A 44 2.55 10.95 7.24
CA ALA A 44 2.85 12.02 8.19
C ALA A 44 3.52 13.24 7.53
N LYS A 45 4.41 13.00 6.55
CA LYS A 45 5.14 14.06 5.84
C LYS A 45 4.26 14.83 4.84
N THR A 46 3.30 14.17 4.21
CA THR A 46 2.43 14.76 3.18
C THR A 46 1.14 15.33 3.77
N GLY A 47 0.72 14.83 4.93
CA GLY A 47 -0.58 15.11 5.53
C GLY A 47 -1.73 14.46 4.74
N PHE A 48 -1.43 13.45 3.91
CA PHE A 48 -2.43 12.76 3.11
C PHE A 48 -3.28 11.84 4.00
N ASP A 49 -4.60 11.86 3.81
CA ASP A 49 -5.49 10.90 4.48
C ASP A 49 -5.20 9.49 3.95
N ALA A 50 -5.03 8.53 4.86
CA ALA A 50 -4.77 7.14 4.49
C ALA A 50 -6.01 6.45 3.90
N SER A 51 -7.21 6.91 4.24
CA SER A 51 -8.48 6.27 3.88
C SER A 51 -8.70 6.08 2.36
N PRO A 52 -8.34 7.05 1.49
CA PRO A 52 -8.36 6.89 0.03
C PRO A 52 -7.10 6.25 -0.57
N LEU A 53 -6.06 5.95 0.23
CA LEU A 53 -4.83 5.30 -0.24
C LEU A 53 -5.03 3.78 -0.35
N GLU A 54 -4.85 3.26 -1.54
CA GLU A 54 -4.86 1.84 -1.88
C GLU A 54 -3.44 1.39 -2.21
N LEU A 55 -2.97 0.36 -1.53
CA LEU A 55 -1.70 -0.29 -1.86
C LEU A 55 -1.99 -1.63 -2.49
N GLU A 56 -1.46 -1.81 -3.69
CA GLU A 56 -1.65 -3.01 -4.49
C GLU A 56 -0.41 -3.91 -4.37
N VAL A 57 -0.63 -5.16 -3.98
CA VAL A 57 0.41 -6.17 -3.80
C VAL A 57 0.08 -7.40 -4.63
N THR A 58 1.07 -8.03 -5.24
CA THR A 58 0.82 -9.26 -6.01
C THR A 58 0.64 -10.47 -5.08
N GLU A 59 -0.07 -11.51 -5.54
CA GLU A 59 -0.24 -12.75 -4.78
C GLU A 59 1.12 -13.37 -4.42
N ASN A 60 2.03 -13.45 -5.41
CA ASN A 60 3.38 -13.98 -5.24
C ASN A 60 4.21 -13.24 -4.16
N ALA A 61 3.96 -11.95 -3.93
CA ALA A 61 4.61 -11.21 -2.85
C ALA A 61 4.24 -11.77 -1.47
N THR A 62 3.02 -12.30 -1.32
CA THR A 62 2.48 -12.81 -0.06
C THR A 62 2.70 -14.31 0.15
N LEU A 63 2.75 -15.10 -0.93
CA LEU A 63 2.90 -16.57 -0.87
C LEU A 63 4.24 -17.05 -0.34
N SER A 64 5.34 -16.30 -0.54
CA SER A 64 6.67 -16.77 -0.13
C SER A 64 6.84 -16.90 1.39
N LYS A 65 6.14 -16.07 2.18
CA LYS A 65 6.19 -16.04 3.66
C LYS A 65 4.83 -15.55 4.20
N PRO A 66 3.79 -16.39 4.20
CA PRO A 66 2.41 -15.96 4.41
C PRO A 66 2.17 -15.34 5.80
N GLU A 67 2.79 -15.85 6.86
CA GLU A 67 2.67 -15.30 8.21
C GLU A 67 3.26 -13.88 8.31
N ASN A 68 4.43 -13.66 7.70
CA ASN A 68 5.06 -12.34 7.67
C ASN A 68 4.28 -11.37 6.79
N ALA A 69 3.78 -11.84 5.64
CA ALA A 69 2.93 -11.06 4.76
C ALA A 69 1.66 -10.60 5.49
N LEU A 70 0.99 -11.51 6.22
CA LEU A 70 -0.19 -11.20 7.01
C LEU A 70 0.10 -10.12 8.06
N LYS A 71 1.22 -10.23 8.77
CA LYS A 71 1.64 -9.23 9.76
C LYS A 71 1.84 -7.84 9.12
N ILE A 72 2.54 -7.79 7.99
CA ILE A 72 2.76 -6.53 7.25
C ILE A 72 1.43 -5.95 6.78
N MET A 73 0.53 -6.77 6.22
CA MET A 73 -0.79 -6.33 5.77
C MET A 73 -1.65 -5.80 6.92
N GLN A 74 -1.66 -6.46 8.07
CA GLN A 74 -2.38 -5.98 9.26
C GLN A 74 -1.82 -4.64 9.75
N GLN A 75 -0.50 -4.48 9.76
CA GLN A 75 0.15 -3.23 10.13
C GLN A 75 -0.18 -2.11 9.15
N LEU A 76 -0.16 -2.36 7.84
CA LEU A 76 -0.57 -1.38 6.84
C LEU A 76 -2.05 -1.00 7.01
N LYS A 77 -2.96 -1.97 7.17
CA LYS A 77 -4.38 -1.69 7.46
C LYS A 77 -4.57 -0.86 8.72
N SER A 78 -3.74 -1.06 9.75
CA SER A 78 -3.80 -0.26 10.98
C SER A 78 -3.43 1.21 10.79
N LEU A 79 -2.76 1.56 9.68
CA LEU A 79 -2.51 2.95 9.28
C LEU A 79 -3.72 3.60 8.60
N GLY A 80 -4.79 2.84 8.32
CA GLY A 80 -5.97 3.32 7.60
C GLY A 80 -5.92 3.14 6.08
N VAL A 81 -4.84 2.57 5.54
CA VAL A 81 -4.74 2.29 4.09
C VAL A 81 -5.57 1.08 3.69
N ARG A 82 -6.06 1.09 2.47
CA ARG A 82 -6.68 -0.06 1.82
C ARG A 82 -5.61 -0.92 1.17
N LEU A 83 -5.81 -2.23 1.17
CA LEU A 83 -4.92 -3.19 0.53
C LEU A 83 -5.70 -3.94 -0.55
N LEU A 84 -5.14 -3.98 -1.74
CA LEU A 84 -5.62 -4.72 -2.90
C LEU A 84 -4.60 -5.80 -3.26
N MET A 85 -5.07 -6.94 -3.73
CA MET A 85 -4.21 -8.02 -4.21
C MET A 85 -4.44 -8.22 -5.71
N ASP A 86 -3.40 -7.97 -6.53
CA ASP A 86 -3.47 -7.86 -8.01
C ASP A 86 -3.54 -9.22 -8.75
N ASP A 87 -4.12 -10.25 -8.14
CA ASP A 87 -4.27 -11.57 -8.78
C ASP A 87 -5.56 -12.26 -8.29
N PHE A 88 -6.71 -11.73 -8.68
CA PHE A 88 -7.98 -12.44 -8.54
C PHE A 88 -8.66 -12.60 -9.90
N GLY A 89 -8.32 -13.70 -10.59
CA GLY A 89 -8.96 -14.10 -11.84
C GLY A 89 -8.27 -15.23 -12.62
N THR A 90 -8.16 -16.45 -12.06
CA THR A 90 -8.38 -17.76 -12.75
C THR A 90 -7.99 -18.93 -11.83
N GLY A 91 -8.88 -19.34 -10.92
CA GLY A 91 -8.60 -20.50 -10.06
C GLY A 91 -9.68 -20.79 -9.03
N TYR A 92 -10.85 -21.26 -9.49
CA TYR A 92 -11.97 -21.82 -8.72
C TYR A 92 -12.64 -20.92 -7.65
N ALA A 93 -13.83 -20.41 -8.01
CA ALA A 93 -15.09 -20.60 -7.29
C ALA A 93 -16.22 -20.70 -8.31
#